data_AF-A0A0Q9IHV5-F1
#
_entry.id   AF-A0A0Q9IHV5-F1
#
_cell.length_a   1.000
_cell.length_b   1.000
_cell.length_c   1.000
_cell.angle_alpha   90.00
_cell.angle_beta   90.00
_cell.angle_gamma   90.00
#
_symmetry.space_group_name_H-M   'P 1'
#
loop_
_entity.id
_entity.type
_entity.pdbx_description
1 polymer ?
#
loop_
_entity_poly.entity_id
_entity_poly.type
_entity_poly.pdbx_seq_one_letter_code
_entity_poly.pdbx_strand_id
1 'polypeptide(L)' 'MFSYLGTRNMSAQSSPERDELEWELVELIDAHGSERAALRVTYETLKTVLADADRSVSRGFIRGVFSEGARPPREVATDA' A
#
# COMPACT_ATOMS: atom_id res chain seq x y z
N MET A 1 -30.13 -20.89 51.68
CA MET A 1 -30.01 -19.45 51.36
C MET A 1 -28.56 -19.21 50.92
N PHE A 2 -28.28 -19.32 49.62
CA PHE A 2 -26.94 -19.11 49.07
C PHE A 2 -26.97 -17.89 48.15
N SER A 3 -26.25 -16.84 48.55
CA SER A 3 -26.08 -15.61 47.78
C SER A 3 -25.09 -15.86 46.64
N TYR A 4 -25.52 -15.69 45.39
CA TYR A 4 -24.62 -15.54 44.25
C TYR A 4 -24.53 -14.06 43.89
N LEU A 5 -23.67 -13.31 44.59
CA LEU A 5 -23.03 -12.15 43.99
C LEU A 5 -21.85 -12.68 43.15
N GLY A 6 -22.15 -13.13 41.95
CA GLY A 6 -21.15 -13.28 40.91
C GLY A 6 -20.80 -11.89 40.41
N THR A 7 -19.71 -11.33 40.94
CA THR A 7 -19.06 -10.13 40.39
C THR A 7 -18.85 -10.40 38.90
N ARG A 8 -19.69 -9.80 38.03
CA ARG A 8 -19.38 -9.75 36.60
C ARG A 8 -18.07 -9.00 36.51
N ASN A 9 -17.00 -9.74 36.28
CA ASN A 9 -15.73 -9.18 35.86
C ASN A 9 -15.99 -8.56 34.48
N MET A 10 -16.46 -7.31 34.46
CA MET A 10 -16.37 -6.42 33.31
C MET A 10 -14.89 -6.15 33.16
N SER A 11 -14.15 -7.13 32.62
CA SER A 11 -12.88 -6.83 31.98
C SER A 11 -13.25 -5.83 30.89
N ALA A 12 -12.98 -4.56 31.16
CA ALA A 12 -12.84 -3.57 30.12
C ALA A 12 -11.78 -4.17 29.20
N GLN A 13 -12.22 -4.78 28.10
CA GLN A 13 -11.33 -5.07 27.01
C GLN A 13 -10.85 -3.69 26.59
N SER A 14 -9.62 -3.35 26.98
CA SER A 14 -8.95 -2.21 26.37
C SER A 14 -9.04 -2.48 24.87
N SER A 15 -9.72 -1.60 24.14
CA SER A 15 -9.67 -1.66 22.68
C SER A 15 -8.20 -1.79 22.31
N PRO A 16 -7.83 -2.71 21.39
CA PRO A 16 -6.46 -2.76 20.92
C PRO A 16 -6.04 -1.35 20.54
N GLU A 17 -4.89 -0.92 21.07
CA GLU A 17 -4.30 0.35 20.71
C GLU A 17 -4.05 0.33 19.21
N ARG A 18 -4.53 1.35 18.49
CA ARG A 18 -4.32 1.42 17.05
C ARG A 18 -2.83 1.54 16.78
N ASP A 19 -2.33 0.76 15.85
CA ASP A 19 -0.97 0.92 15.36
C ASP A 19 -0.85 2.15 14.44
N GLU A 20 0.38 2.44 14.00
CA GLU A 20 0.68 3.61 13.16
C GLU A 20 -0.10 3.58 11.82
N LEU A 21 -0.21 2.39 11.21
CA LEU A 21 -0.94 2.23 9.95
C LEU A 21 -2.44 2.44 10.15
N GLU A 22 -3.00 1.93 11.24
CA GLU A 22 -4.40 2.14 11.59
C GLU A 22 -4.72 3.62 11.83
N TRP A 23 -3.79 4.38 12.42
CA TRP A 23 -3.94 5.84 12.54
C TRP A 23 -3.90 6.55 11.20
N GLU A 24 -2.96 6.19 10.32
CA GLU A 24 -2.86 6.76 8.98
C GLU A 24 -4.15 6.50 8.16
N LEU A 25 -4.73 5.30 8.29
CA LEU A 25 -6.00 4.97 7.64
C LEU A 25 -7.16 5.81 8.18
N VAL A 26 -7.21 6.06 9.48
CA VAL A 26 -8.24 6.92 10.10
C VAL A 26 -8.14 8.35 9.57
N GLU A 27 -6.93 8.91 9.55
CA GLU A 27 -6.69 10.26 9.03
C GLU A 27 -7.08 10.37 7.56
N LEU A 28 -6.77 9.34 6.76
CA LEU A 28 -7.15 9.28 5.34
C LEU A 28 -8.67 9.22 5.15
N ILE A 29 -9.37 8.43 5.98
CA ILE A 29 -10.84 8.33 5.95
C ILE A 29 -11.46 9.66 6.35
N ASP A 30 -10.97 10.29 7.42
CA ASP A 30 -11.45 11.59 7.91
C ASP A 30 -11.26 12.69 6.86
N ALA A 31 -10.12 12.69 6.15
CA ALA A 31 -9.84 13.65 5.08
C ALA A 31 -10.76 13.50 3.85
N HIS A 32 -11.26 12.29 3.59
CA HIS A 32 -12.06 11.97 2.40
C HIS A 32 -13.54 11.66 2.70
N GLY A 33 -13.93 11.69 3.97
CA GLY A 33 -15.31 11.54 4.45
C GLY A 33 -15.91 10.13 4.35
N SER A 34 -15.22 9.17 3.74
CA SER A 34 -15.61 7.76 3.74
C SER A 34 -14.45 6.84 3.34
N GLU A 35 -14.49 5.61 3.83
CA GLU A 35 -13.56 4.54 3.41
C GLU A 35 -13.54 4.34 1.89
N ARG A 36 -14.71 4.37 1.25
CA ARG A 36 -14.83 4.18 -0.21
C ARG A 36 -14.21 5.34 -0.98
N ALA A 37 -14.31 6.57 -0.47
CA ALA A 37 -13.67 7.74 -1.08
C ALA A 37 -12.15 7.68 -0.88
N ALA A 38 -11.66 7.36 0.32
CA ALA A 38 -10.25 7.15 0.61
C ALA A 38 -9.63 6.10 -0.32
N LEU A 39 -10.22 4.91 -0.40
CA LEU A 39 -9.77 3.84 -1.30
C LEU A 39 -9.74 4.28 -2.77
N ARG A 40 -10.74 5.05 -3.22
CA ARG A 40 -10.77 5.56 -4.58
C ARG A 40 -9.60 6.51 -4.85
N VAL A 41 -9.32 7.43 -3.93
CA VAL A 41 -8.19 8.38 -4.07
C VAL A 41 -6.85 7.64 -4.07
N THR A 42 -6.67 6.68 -3.16
CA THR A 42 -5.45 5.85 -3.12
C THR A 42 -5.25 5.07 -4.42
N TYR A 43 -6.32 4.49 -4.97
CA TYR A 43 -6.25 3.76 -6.22
C TYR A 43 -5.91 4.66 -7.42
N GLU A 44 -6.51 5.85 -7.52
CA GLU A 44 -6.16 6.82 -8.56
C GLU A 44 -4.71 7.29 -8.45
N THR A 45 -4.22 7.53 -7.23
CA THR A 45 -2.83 7.90 -6.97
C THR A 45 -1.86 6.80 -7.39
N LEU A 46 -2.17 5.54 -7.04
CA LEU A 46 -1.38 4.39 -7.45
C LEU A 46 -1.27 4.27 -8.97
N LYS A 47 -2.37 4.49 -9.71
CA LYS A 47 -2.34 4.47 -11.18
C LYS A 47 -1.39 5.52 -11.75
N THR A 48 -1.38 6.73 -11.18
CA THR A 48 -0.46 7.80 -11.59
C THR A 48 0.99 7.39 -11.34
N VAL A 49 1.29 6.87 -10.15
CA VAL A 49 2.65 6.40 -9.80
C VAL A 49 3.11 5.29 -10.74
N LEU A 50 2.24 4.33 -11.07
CA LEU A 50 2.55 3.25 -12.01
C LEU A 50 2.81 3.77 -13.43
N ALA A 51 2.03 4.75 -13.89
CA ALA A 51 2.25 5.36 -15.20
C ALA A 51 3.59 6.12 -15.27
N ASP A 52 3.97 6.81 -14.20
CA ASP A 52 5.27 7.49 -14.14
C ASP A 52 6.44 6.52 -13.99
N ALA A 53 6.25 5.40 -13.30
CA ALA A 53 7.22 4.32 -13.25
C ALA A 53 7.46 3.72 -14.64
N ASP A 54 6.40 3.42 -15.39
CA ASP A 54 6.49 2.91 -16.76
C ASP A 54 7.20 3.89 -17.71
N ARG A 55 6.88 5.19 -17.61
CA ARG A 55 7.58 6.25 -18.36
C ARG A 55 9.05 6.35 -17.98
N SER A 56 9.37 6.24 -16.69
CA SER A 56 10.75 6.29 -16.20
C SER A 56 11.55 5.09 -16.69
N VAL A 57 10.94 3.91 -16.72
CA VAL A 57 11.53 2.69 -17.27
C VAL A 57 11.75 2.86 -18.78
N SER A 58 10.77 3.36 -19.51
CA SER A 58 10.88 3.64 -20.95
C SER A 58 11.96 4.68 -21.28
N ARG A 59 12.11 5.74 -20.48
CA ARG A 59 13.16 6.75 -20.68
C ARG A 59 14.55 6.20 -20.34
N GLY A 60 14.68 5.38 -19.31
CA GLY A 60 15.90 4.65 -19.01
C GLY A 60 16.32 3.73 -20.17
N PHE A 61 15.34 3.09 -20.82
CA PHE A 61 15.55 2.23 -21.98
C PHE A 61 16.04 3.04 -23.19
N ILE A 62 15.32 4.10 -23.55
CA ILE A 62 15.63 4.97 -24.69
C ILE A 62 17.00 5.63 -24.54
N ARG A 63 17.37 6.04 -23.33
CA ARG A 63 18.66 6.71 -23.06
C ARG A 63 19.81 5.75 -22.77
N GLY A 64 19.56 4.44 -22.74
CA GLY A 64 20.58 3.43 -22.45
C GLY A 64 21.19 3.53 -21.05
N VAL A 65 20.48 4.14 -20.09
CA VAL A 65 21.00 4.45 -18.74
C VAL A 65 20.68 3.36 -17.71
N PHE A 66 20.02 2.28 -18.12
CA PHE A 66 19.84 1.13 -17.25
C PHE A 66 21.15 0.43 -16.94
N SER A 67 21.25 -0.06 -15.71
CA SER A 67 22.25 -1.04 -15.30
C SER A 67 22.33 -2.18 -16.31
N GLU A 68 23.53 -2.63 -16.65
CA GLU A 68 23.80 -3.60 -17.71
C GLU A 68 22.97 -4.90 -17.61
N GLY A 69 22.57 -5.30 -16.39
CA GLY A 69 21.72 -6.47 -16.11
C GLY A 69 20.21 -6.30 -16.28
N ALA A 70 19.70 -5.09 -16.56
CA ALA A 70 18.28 -4.85 -16.85
C ALA A 70 17.97 -4.81 -18.36
N ARG A 71 18.99 -4.95 -19.22
CA ARG A 71 18.77 -5.16 -20.66
C ARG A 71 18.33 -6.60 -20.91
N PRO A 72 17.35 -6.84 -21.80
CA PRO A 72 17.18 -8.15 -22.40
C PRO A 72 18.52 -8.58 -23.03
N PRO A 73 18.96 -9.84 -22.88
CA PRO A 73 20.17 -10.31 -23.56
C PRO A 73 20.02 -10.00 -25.05
N ARG A 74 20.98 -9.26 -25.61
CA ARG A 74 21.03 -9.04 -27.06
C ARG A 74 21.12 -10.42 -27.69
N GLU A 75 20.11 -10.79 -28.48
CA GLU A 75 20.28 -11.87 -29.45
C GLU A 75 21.46 -11.47 -30.31
N VAL A 76 22.60 -12.12 -30.07
CA VAL A 76 23.74 -12.02 -30.95
C VAL A 76 23.24 -12.67 -32.23
N ALA A 77 22.95 -11.86 -33.24
CA ALA A 77 22.79 -12.37 -34.60
C ALA A 77 24.14 -13.01 -34.96
N THR A 78 24.26 -14.30 -34.70
CA THR A 78 25.26 -15.15 -35.33
C THR A 78 24.88 -15.18 -36.80
N ASP A 79 25.41 -14.22 -37.56
CA ASP A 79 25.54 -14.36 -39.00
C ASP A 79 26.37 -15.62 -39.25
N ALA A 80 25.78 -16.52 -40.04
CA ALA A 80 26.36 -17.77 -40.50
C ALA A 80 27.44 -17.54 -41.57
#